data_AF-A0A0B4EH14-F1
#
_entry.id   AF-A0A0B4EH14-F1
#
_cell.length_a   1.000
_cell.length_b   1.000
_cell.length_c   1.000
_cell.angle_alpha   90.00
_cell.angle_beta   90.00
_cell.angle_gamma   90.00
#
_symmetry.space_group_name_H-M   'P 1'
#
loop_
_entity.id
_entity.type
_entity.pdbx_description
1 polymer ?
#
loop_
_entity_poly.entity_id
_entity_poly.type
_entity_poly.pdbx_seq_one_letter_code
_entity_poly.pdbx_strand_id
1 'polypeptide(L)'
;MKSYFYTVKYDFKKSKYVAQKETESLFLFDHGKIIKYNQNFSKEIISKEYLYIHLQERNMKMEIDTEEYYKIIPNMFQSLEVSSITKENFKSIHKGNFNMQYFLIRWKRLKQKLGRMVGFHR
;
A
#
# COMPACT_ATOMS: atom_id res chain seq x y z
N MET A 1 -2.50 -3.78 12.10
CA MET A 1 -1.99 -2.49 11.61
C MET A 1 -2.22 -2.46 10.11
N LYS A 2 -2.92 -1.45 9.58
CA LYS A 2 -3.07 -1.28 8.13
C LYS A 2 -1.70 -0.97 7.51
N SER A 3 -1.40 -1.60 6.39
CA SER A 3 -0.21 -1.24 5.59
C SER A 3 -0.59 -0.16 4.59
N TYR A 4 0.39 0.65 4.19
CA TYR A 4 0.22 1.79 3.29
C TYR A 4 1.39 1.85 2.30
N PHE A 5 1.16 2.55 1.20
CA PHE A 5 2.23 3.02 0.32
C PHE A 5 2.70 4.41 0.74
N TYR A 6 3.90 4.76 0.27
CA TYR A 6 4.50 6.06 0.47
C TYR A 6 4.94 6.61 -0.87
N THR A 7 4.61 7.87 -1.15
CA THR A 7 5.24 8.61 -2.24
C THR A 7 6.47 9.31 -1.71
N VAL A 8 7.61 9.13 -2.35
CA VAL A 8 8.85 9.80 -1.99
C VAL A 8 9.08 10.96 -2.95
N LYS A 9 9.33 12.16 -2.41
CA LYS A 9 9.66 13.37 -3.19
C LYS A 9 10.93 13.99 -2.64
N TYR A 10 11.75 14.56 -3.53
CA TYR A 10 12.88 15.37 -3.10
C TYR A 10 12.42 16.77 -2.70
N ASP A 11 12.74 17.19 -1.48
CA ASP A 11 12.54 18.55 -0.99
C ASP A 11 13.85 19.33 -1.19
N PHE A 12 13.86 20.19 -2.20
CA PHE A 12 15.03 21.02 -2.55
C PHE A 12 15.43 21.99 -1.43
N LYS A 13 14.48 22.49 -0.64
CA LYS A 13 14.78 23.44 0.45
C LYS A 13 15.52 22.74 1.59
N LYS A 14 15.16 21.49 1.86
CA LYS A 14 15.74 20.68 2.93
C LYS A 14 16.85 19.73 2.45
N SER A 15 17.15 19.75 1.14
CA SER A 15 18.09 18.85 0.47
C SER A 15 17.92 17.37 0.88
N LYS A 16 16.68 16.89 0.92
CA LYS A 16 16.39 15.52 1.37
C LYS A 16 15.14 14.93 0.74
N TYR A 17 15.08 13.61 0.70
CA TYR A 17 13.87 12.89 0.34
C TYR A 17 12.87 12.87 1.50
N VAL A 18 11.62 13.19 1.21
CA VAL A 18 10.50 13.18 2.15
C VAL A 18 9.49 12.13 1.68
N ALA A 19 9.21 11.16 2.55
CA ALA A 19 8.18 10.17 2.33
C ALA A 19 6.83 10.70 2.83
N GLN A 20 5.82 10.68 1.96
CA GLN A 20 4.44 11.01 2.28
C GLN A 20 3.60 9.74 2.27
N LYS A 21 2.90 9.49 3.37
CA LYS A 21 1.99 8.34 3.51
C LYS A 21 0.75 8.54 2.63
N GLU A 22 0.39 7.51 1.87
CA GLU A 22 -0.81 7.50 1.03
C GLU A 22 -1.92 6.71 1.74
N THR A 23 -2.89 7.41 2.33
CA THR A 23 -3.98 6.78 3.09
C THR A 23 -5.23 6.53 2.26
N GLU A 24 -5.51 7.38 1.28
CA GLU A 24 -6.74 7.39 0.48
C GLU A 24 -6.47 7.26 -1.03
N SER A 25 -5.23 6.93 -1.41
CA SER A 25 -4.86 6.73 -2.81
C SER A 25 -5.23 5.34 -3.30
N LEU A 26 -5.72 5.28 -4.53
CA LEU A 26 -5.87 4.03 -5.28
C LEU A 26 -4.73 3.96 -6.30
N PHE A 27 -3.96 2.88 -6.28
CA PHE A 27 -3.00 2.58 -7.33
C PHE A 27 -3.60 1.55 -8.27
N LEU A 28 -3.54 1.81 -9.56
CA LEU A 28 -4.07 0.98 -10.62
C LEU A 28 -2.95 0.64 -11.60
N PHE A 29 -2.86 -0.63 -11.98
CA PHE A 29 -2.15 -1.05 -13.17
C PHE A 29 -3.17 -1.13 -14.30
N ASP A 30 -2.89 -0.44 -15.40
CA ASP A 30 -3.79 -0.31 -16.54
C ASP A 30 -2.96 -0.38 -17.83
N HIS A 31 -2.97 -1.54 -18.49
CA HIS A 31 -2.26 -1.84 -19.74
C HIS A 31 -0.81 -1.33 -19.75
N GLY A 32 -0.03 -1.69 -18.73
CA GLY A 32 1.37 -1.30 -18.60
C GLY A 32 1.62 0.02 -17.85
N LYS A 33 0.57 0.77 -17.50
CA LYS A 33 0.68 2.05 -16.80
C LYS A 33 0.37 1.90 -15.32
N ILE A 34 1.15 2.55 -14.46
CA ILE A 34 0.85 2.65 -13.03
C ILE A 34 0.22 4.02 -12.77
N ILE A 35 -1.07 4.03 -12.47
CA ILE A 35 -1.85 5.25 -12.27
C ILE A 35 -2.23 5.35 -10.79
N LYS A 36 -1.88 6.47 -10.17
CA LYS A 36 -2.37 6.81 -8.83
C LYS A 36 -3.57 7.74 -8.95
N TYR A 37 -4.70 7.32 -8.42
CA TYR A 37 -5.89 8.14 -8.22
C TYR A 37 -5.94 8.66 -6.79
N ASN A 38 -6.36 9.92 -6.65
CA ASN A 38 -6.61 10.61 -5.40
C ASN A 38 -7.87 11.46 -5.52
N GLN A 39 -8.42 11.85 -4.38
CA GLN A 39 -9.53 12.80 -4.32
C GLN A 39 -9.03 14.13 -3.74
N ASN A 40 -9.31 15.24 -4.43
CA ASN A 40 -8.98 16.58 -3.94
C ASN A 40 -10.04 17.08 -2.93
N PHE A 41 -9.83 18.27 -2.36
CA PHE A 41 -10.77 18.88 -1.40
C PHE A 41 -12.16 19.12 -2.00
N SER A 42 -12.25 19.39 -3.30
CA SER A 42 -13.50 19.56 -4.06
C SER A 42 -14.16 18.22 -4.46
N LYS A 43 -13.71 17.10 -3.91
CA LYS A 43 -14.16 15.73 -4.22
C LYS A 43 -13.91 15.28 -5.66
N GLU A 44 -13.10 15.99 -6.40
CA GLU A 44 -12.74 15.58 -7.76
C GLU A 44 -11.63 14.55 -7.72
N ILE A 45 -11.73 13.60 -8.65
CA ILE A 45 -10.69 12.59 -8.82
C ILE A 45 -9.58 13.23 -9.65
N ILE A 46 -8.38 13.19 -9.09
CA ILE A 46 -7.14 13.53 -9.77
C ILE A 46 -6.35 12.24 -9.98
N SER A 47 -5.79 12.07 -11.17
CA SER A 47 -4.92 10.95 -11.49
C SER A 47 -3.52 11.43 -11.83
N LYS A 48 -2.53 10.58 -11.55
CA LYS A 48 -1.16 10.80 -11.96
C LYS A 48 -0.49 9.46 -12.29
N GLU A 49 0.13 9.39 -13.45
CA GLU A 49 0.95 8.25 -13.86
C GLU A 49 2.31 8.27 -13.16
N TYR A 50 2.80 7.08 -12.82
CA TYR A 50 4.12 6.82 -12.24
C TYR A 50 4.85 5.79 -13.10
N LEU A 51 6.17 5.97 -13.24
CA LEU A 51 7.00 5.05 -14.01
C LEU A 51 7.10 3.66 -13.35
N TYR A 52 7.16 3.60 -12.02
CA TYR A 52 7.29 2.35 -11.28
C TYR A 52 6.75 2.47 -9.85
N ILE A 53 6.54 1.33 -9.20
CA ILE A 53 6.21 1.22 -7.77
C ILE A 53 7.19 0.26 -7.08
N HIS A 54 7.72 0.67 -5.92
CA HIS A 54 8.61 -0.19 -5.12
C HIS A 54 7.80 -1.14 -4.22
N LEU A 55 7.96 -2.45 -4.43
CA LEU A 55 7.25 -3.50 -3.69
C LEU A 55 8.18 -4.43 -2.88
N GLN A 56 9.39 -3.96 -2.55
CA GLN A 56 10.44 -4.77 -1.91
C GLN A 56 9.96 -5.48 -0.63
N GLU A 57 10.28 -6.78 -0.54
CA GLU A 57 10.02 -7.67 0.61
C GLU A 57 8.55 -7.79 1.06
N ARG A 58 7.61 -7.39 0.20
CA ARG A 58 6.18 -7.60 0.45
C ARG A 58 5.77 -8.99 -0.01
N ASN A 59 5.04 -9.71 0.83
CA ASN A 59 4.36 -10.93 0.41
C ASN A 59 3.08 -10.55 -0.36
N MET A 60 3.22 -10.35 -1.67
CA MET A 60 2.13 -9.95 -2.55
C MET A 60 1.28 -11.17 -2.93
N LYS A 61 -0.01 -11.13 -2.61
CA LYS A 61 -1.00 -12.09 -3.12
C LYS A 61 -1.51 -11.66 -4.50
N MET A 62 -1.88 -12.63 -5.33
CA MET A 62 -2.52 -12.40 -6.62
C MET A 62 -4.00 -12.80 -6.51
N GLU A 63 -4.89 -11.83 -6.61
CA GLU A 63 -6.35 -12.01 -6.63
C GLU A 63 -6.93 -11.18 -7.79
N ILE A 64 -6.40 -11.42 -8.99
CA ILE A 64 -6.73 -10.70 -10.22
C ILE A 64 -7.43 -11.63 -11.21
N ASP A 65 -8.37 -11.09 -11.96
CA ASP A 65 -9.04 -11.80 -13.06
C ASP A 65 -8.31 -11.57 -14.40
N THR A 66 -7.56 -10.47 -14.52
CA THR A 66 -6.80 -10.08 -15.71
C THR A 66 -5.45 -9.48 -15.31
N GLU A 67 -4.43 -9.73 -16.14
CA GLU A 67 -3.08 -9.17 -16.00
C GLU A 67 -2.95 -7.74 -16.53
N GLU A 68 -3.95 -7.27 -17.28
CA GLU A 68 -3.90 -5.96 -17.92
C GLU A 68 -4.47 -4.86 -17.04
N TYR A 69 -5.38 -5.21 -16.11
CA TYR A 69 -6.13 -4.22 -15.35
C TYR A 69 -6.43 -4.69 -13.93
N TYR A 70 -5.72 -4.13 -12.95
CA TYR A 70 -5.91 -4.47 -11.54
C TYR A 70 -5.47 -3.34 -10.63
N LYS A 71 -6.02 -3.29 -9.42
CA LYS A 71 -5.53 -2.38 -8.39
C LYS A 71 -4.38 -3.00 -7.61
N ILE A 72 -3.47 -2.13 -7.20
CA ILE A 72 -2.32 -2.45 -6.38
C ILE A 72 -2.60 -1.94 -4.98
N ILE A 73 -2.73 -2.86 -4.02
CA ILE A 73 -2.86 -2.53 -2.60
C ILE A 73 -1.71 -3.18 -1.83
N PRO A 74 -1.41 -2.74 -0.61
CA PRO A 74 -0.38 -3.36 0.18
C PRO A 74 -0.57 -4.87 0.31
N ASN A 75 0.45 -5.66 -0.04
CA ASN A 75 0.47 -7.13 0.06
C ASN A 75 -0.51 -7.86 -0.87
N MET A 76 -1.11 -7.20 -1.87
CA MET A 76 -2.04 -7.86 -2.78
C MET A 76 -2.21 -7.07 -4.09
N PHE A 77 -2.24 -7.79 -5.20
CA PHE A 77 -2.82 -7.36 -6.46
C PHE A 77 -4.24 -7.87 -6.53
N GLN A 78 -5.20 -7.01 -6.82
CA GLN A 78 -6.62 -7.35 -6.74
C GLN A 78 -7.39 -6.78 -7.93
N SER A 79 -8.39 -7.52 -8.43
CA SER A 79 -9.35 -6.96 -9.38
C SER A 79 -10.04 -5.71 -8.83
N LEU A 80 -10.38 -4.77 -9.71
CA LEU A 80 -11.15 -3.59 -9.32
C LEU A 80 -12.62 -4.00 -9.12
N GLU A 81 -13.22 -3.65 -7.98
CA GLU A 81 -14.61 -4.07 -7.68
C GLU A 81 -15.68 -3.26 -8.42
N VAL A 82 -15.27 -2.24 -9.16
CA VAL A 82 -16.15 -1.32 -9.88
C VAL A 82 -15.76 -1.29 -11.35
N SER A 83 -16.74 -1.16 -12.23
CA SER A 83 -16.53 -1.06 -13.69
C SER A 83 -15.80 0.22 -14.09
N SER A 84 -16.04 1.32 -13.38
CA SER A 84 -15.42 2.62 -13.64
C SER A 84 -15.22 3.38 -12.34
N ILE A 85 -14.13 4.13 -12.22
CA ILE A 85 -13.83 4.95 -11.04
C ILE A 85 -14.58 6.28 -11.17
N THR A 86 -15.49 6.58 -10.23
CA THR A 86 -16.29 7.81 -10.21
C THR A 86 -16.19 8.53 -8.86
N LYS A 87 -16.57 9.81 -8.80
CA LYS A 87 -16.47 10.62 -7.57
C LYS A 87 -17.31 10.01 -6.43
N GLU A 88 -18.41 9.35 -6.79
CA GLU A 88 -19.38 8.74 -5.90
C GLU A 88 -18.85 7.41 -5.31
N ASN A 89 -18.17 6.59 -6.14
CA ASN A 89 -17.68 5.29 -5.70
C ASN A 89 -16.24 5.31 -5.17
N PHE A 90 -15.46 6.38 -5.42
CA PHE A 90 -14.05 6.40 -5.08
C PHE A 90 -13.78 6.04 -3.61
N LYS A 91 -14.65 6.48 -2.69
CA LYS A 91 -14.51 6.19 -1.26
C LYS A 91 -14.82 4.74 -0.90
N SER A 92 -15.72 4.07 -1.61
CA SER A 92 -16.09 2.67 -1.33
C SER A 92 -15.08 1.68 -1.88
N ILE A 93 -14.26 2.06 -2.86
CA ILE A 93 -13.18 1.21 -3.38
C ILE A 93 -12.22 0.83 -2.24
N HIS A 94 -11.94 -0.46 -2.11
CA HIS A 94 -11.01 -0.99 -1.11
C HIS A 94 -9.55 -0.68 -1.50
N LYS A 95 -8.84 0.06 -0.65
CA LYS A 95 -7.47 0.57 -0.91
C LYS A 95 -6.41 0.06 0.07
N GLY A 96 -6.80 -0.73 1.06
CA GLY A 96 -5.93 -1.12 2.17
C GLY A 96 -5.80 -2.63 2.29
N ASN A 97 -4.88 -3.07 3.13
CA ASN A 97 -4.85 -4.47 3.56
C ASN A 97 -4.34 -4.55 5.00
N PHE A 98 -4.81 -5.55 5.73
CA PHE A 98 -4.34 -5.83 7.07
C PHE A 98 -3.02 -6.60 7.02
N ASN A 99 -1.98 -6.08 7.66
CA ASN A 99 -0.66 -6.69 7.60
C ASN A 99 -0.46 -7.69 8.75
N MET A 100 -0.73 -8.97 8.49
CA MET A 100 -0.45 -10.07 9.44
C MET A 100 1.05 -10.32 9.64
N GLN A 101 1.88 -10.11 8.60
CA GLN A 101 3.33 -10.29 8.67
C GLN A 101 3.95 -9.42 9.77
N TYR A 102 3.50 -8.18 9.92
CA TYR A 102 3.93 -7.29 10.99
C TYR A 102 3.67 -7.88 12.39
N PHE A 103 2.48 -8.47 12.61
CA PHE A 103 2.16 -9.11 13.88
C PHE A 103 3.02 -10.34 14.13
N LEU A 104 3.23 -11.18 13.11
CA LEU A 104 4.09 -12.36 13.20
C LEU A 104 5.53 -11.98 13.58
N ILE A 105 6.09 -10.95 12.93
CA ILE A 105 7.44 -10.43 13.25
C ILE A 105 7.49 -9.93 14.70
N ARG A 106 6.49 -9.16 15.14
CA ARG A 106 6.45 -8.60 16.49
C ARG A 106 6.28 -9.68 17.56
N TRP A 107 5.45 -10.69 17.30
CA TRP A 107 5.28 -11.86 18.17
C TRP A 107 6.58 -12.66 18.30
N LYS A 108 7.28 -12.93 17.19
CA LYS A 108 8.58 -13.63 17.22
C LYS A 108 9.61 -12.91 18.08
N ARG A 109 9.69 -11.57 17.98
CA ARG A 109 10.57 -10.74 18.83
C ARG A 109 10.17 -10.78 20.30
N LEU A 110 8.87 -10.73 20.60
CA LEU A 110 8.37 -10.81 21.98
C LEU A 110 8.69 -12.16 22.62
N LYS A 111 8.43 -13.26 21.90
CA LYS A 111 8.76 -14.62 22.34
C LYS A 111 10.27 -14.76 22.62
N GLN A 112 11.12 -14.19 21.77
CA GLN A 112 12.58 -14.20 21.97
C GLN A 112 12.99 -13.42 23.23
N LYS A 113 12.37 -12.27 23.51
CA LYS A 113 12.64 -11.50 24.74
C LYS A 113 12.23 -12.26 26.00
N LEU A 114 11.04 -12.86 26.00
CA LEU A 114 10.55 -13.66 27.12
C LEU A 114 11.42 -14.91 27.34
N GLY A 115 11.80 -15.60 26.27
CA GLY A 115 12.71 -16.75 26.35
C GLY A 115 14.08 -16.39 26.94
N ARG A 116 14.61 -15.19 26.66
CA ARG A 116 15.84 -14.70 27.31
C ARG A 116 15.63 -14.43 28.80
N MET A 117 14.53 -13.80 29.20
CA MET A 117 14.24 -13.52 30.61
C MET A 117 14.05 -14.79 31.43
N VAL A 118 13.34 -15.78 30.88
CA VAL A 118 13.11 -17.08 31.54
C VAL A 118 14.37 -17.96 31.50
N GLY A 119 15.21 -17.81 30.47
CA GLY A 119 16.49 -18.51 30.31
C GLY A 119 17.64 -18.00 31.20
N PHE A 120 17.43 -16.96 32.02
CA PHE A 120 18.40 -16.44 32.99
C PHE A 120 18.35 -17.17 34.35
N HIS A 121 17.80 -18.39 34.41
CA HIS A 121 17.74 -19.24 35.62
C HIS A 121 18.30 -20.65 35.40
N ARG A 122 19.30 -20.81 34.51
CA ARG A 122 20.20 -21.97 34.49
C ARG A 122 21.61 -21.56 34.14
#